data_AF-A0A127QWW0-F1
#
_entry.id   AF-A0A127QWW0-F1
#
_cell.length_a   1.000
_cell.length_b   1.000
_cell.length_c   1.000
_cell.angle_alpha   90.00
_cell.angle_beta   90.00
_cell.angle_gamma   90.00
#
_symmetry.space_group_name_H-M   'P 1'
#
loop_
_entity.id
_entity.type
_entity.pdbx_description
1 polymer ?
#
loop_
_entity_poly.entity_id
_entity_poly.type
_entity_poly.pdbx_seq_one_letter_code
_entity_poly.pdbx_strand_id
1 'polypeptide(L)'
;MTTYKELQAQIEQLRKQAEELRQAEIADVITEIKTKMQEYGITGADLGLMGKKRVMKTSPSMADEAPAMTPAAEEAPAGSDM
;
A
#
# COMPACT_ATOMS: atom_id res chain seq x y z
N MET A 1 -33.71 -20.67 -38.47
CA MET A 1 -32.98 -19.38 -38.43
C MET A 1 -32.82 -19.01 -36.98
N THR A 2 -31.61 -18.69 -36.52
CA THR A 2 -31.42 -18.18 -35.17
C THR A 2 -32.18 -16.86 -35.02
N THR A 3 -32.89 -16.72 -33.91
CA THR A 3 -33.64 -15.48 -33.67
C THR A 3 -32.70 -14.39 -33.19
N TYR A 4 -33.08 -13.14 -33.38
CA TYR A 4 -32.32 -12.01 -32.87
C TYR A 4 -32.05 -12.12 -31.35
N LYS A 5 -33.03 -12.63 -30.59
CA LYS A 5 -32.90 -12.84 -29.14
C LYS A 5 -31.84 -13.89 -28.79
N GLU A 6 -31.79 -14.99 -29.54
CA GLU A 6 -30.77 -16.03 -29.35
C GLU A 6 -29.36 -15.52 -29.66
N LEU A 7 -29.21 -14.72 -30.72
CA LEU A 7 -27.92 -14.08 -31.05
C LEU A 7 -27.49 -13.09 -29.97
N GLN A 8 -28.42 -12.30 -29.42
CA GLN A 8 -28.11 -11.41 -28.30
C GLN A 8 -27.63 -12.16 -27.07
N ALA A 9 -28.30 -13.25 -26.68
CA ALA A 9 -27.88 -14.08 -25.55
C ALA A 9 -26.48 -14.66 -25.74
N GLN A 10 -26.14 -15.11 -26.96
CA GLN A 10 -24.80 -15.60 -27.29
C GLN A 10 -23.75 -14.50 -27.21
N ILE A 11 -24.06 -13.28 -27.67
CA ILE A 11 -23.14 -12.14 -27.56
C ILE A 11 -22.86 -11.80 -26.09
N GLU A 12 -23.87 -11.80 -25.24
CA GLU A 12 -23.70 -11.54 -23.80
C GLU A 12 -22.82 -12.61 -23.13
N GLN A 13 -23.05 -13.88 -23.46
CA GLN A 13 -22.20 -14.97 -22.98
C GLN A 13 -20.75 -14.83 -23.44
N LEU A 14 -20.52 -14.55 -24.72
CA LEU A 14 -19.18 -14.36 -25.28
C LEU A 14 -18.47 -13.15 -24.67
N ARG A 15 -19.21 -12.06 -24.40
CA ARG A 15 -18.65 -10.88 -23.71
C ARG A 15 -18.20 -11.22 -22.30
N LYS A 16 -19.03 -11.94 -21.54
CA LYS A 16 -18.68 -12.38 -20.19
C LYS A 16 -17.43 -13.27 -20.20
N GLN A 17 -17.38 -14.24 -21.12
CA GLN A 17 -16.21 -15.11 -21.29
C GLN A 17 -14.94 -14.31 -21.65
N ALA A 18 -15.05 -13.32 -22.53
CA ALA A 18 -13.93 -12.47 -22.91
C ALA A 18 -13.41 -11.63 -21.71
N GLU A 19 -14.32 -11.13 -20.88
CA GLU A 19 -13.95 -10.40 -19.65
C GLU A 19 -13.27 -11.31 -18.62
N GLU A 20 -13.79 -12.53 -18.41
CA GLU A 20 -13.19 -13.53 -17.53
C GLU A 20 -11.78 -13.91 -18.00
N LEU A 21 -11.60 -14.18 -19.30
CA LEU A 21 -10.29 -14.48 -19.88
C LEU A 21 -9.31 -13.31 -19.71
N ARG A 22 -9.75 -12.08 -19.98
CA ARG A 22 -8.92 -10.89 -19.79
C ARG A 22 -8.47 -10.75 -18.33
N GLN A 23 -9.36 -11.01 -17.37
CA GLN A 23 -9.01 -10.95 -15.95
C GLN A 23 -8.00 -12.03 -15.58
N ALA A 24 -8.16 -13.25 -16.10
CA ALA A 24 -7.22 -14.35 -15.89
C ALA A 24 -5.84 -14.02 -16.47
N GLU A 25 -5.76 -13.56 -17.72
CA GLU A 25 -4.49 -13.16 -18.35
C GLU A 25 -3.78 -12.06 -17.56
N ILE A 26 -4.52 -11.05 -17.09
CA ILE A 26 -3.94 -9.98 -16.26
C ILE A 26 -3.42 -10.54 -14.94
N ALA A 27 -4.15 -11.44 -14.29
CA ALA A 27 -3.73 -12.05 -13.02
C ALA A 27 -2.45 -12.89 -13.20
N ASP A 28 -2.37 -13.64 -14.29
CA ASP A 28 -1.19 -14.44 -14.63
C ASP A 28 0.03 -13.55 -14.89
N VAL A 29 -0.13 -12.50 -15.69
CA VAL A 29 0.93 -11.51 -15.96
C VAL A 29 1.38 -10.82 -14.66
N ILE A 30 0.45 -10.43 -13.79
CA ILE A 30 0.80 -9.84 -12.48
C ILE A 30 1.62 -10.83 -11.64
N THR A 31 1.25 -12.10 -11.65
CA THR A 31 1.96 -13.15 -10.91
C THR A 31 3.37 -13.33 -11.46
N GLU A 32 3.52 -13.41 -12.78
CA GLU A 32 4.83 -13.51 -13.44
C GLU A 32 5.72 -12.30 -13.12
N ILE A 33 5.18 -11.07 -13.19
CA ILE A 33 5.91 -9.86 -12.83
C ILE A 33 6.34 -9.91 -11.37
N LYS A 34 5.47 -10.32 -10.45
CA LYS A 34 5.81 -10.45 -9.02
C LYS A 34 6.91 -11.48 -8.78
N THR A 35 6.88 -12.61 -9.48
CA THR A 35 7.94 -13.62 -9.40
C THR A 35 9.28 -13.04 -9.87
N LYS A 36 9.30 -12.38 -11.04
CA LYS A 36 10.51 -11.70 -11.52
C LYS A 36 10.98 -10.60 -10.56
N MET A 37 10.06 -9.87 -9.95
CA MET A 37 10.40 -8.87 -8.93
C MET A 37 11.13 -9.51 -7.74
N GLN A 38 10.68 -10.68 -7.28
CA GLN A 38 11.35 -11.41 -6.19
C GLN A 38 12.70 -11.99 -6.61
N GLU A 39 12.79 -12.59 -7.79
CA GLU A 39 14.02 -13.21 -8.31
C GLU A 39 15.15 -12.20 -8.50
N TYR A 40 14.83 -11.03 -9.05
CA TYR A 40 15.81 -9.99 -9.35
C TYR A 40 15.90 -8.91 -8.27
N GLY A 41 15.12 -9.02 -7.18
CA GLY A 41 15.05 -8.00 -6.12
C GLY A 41 14.52 -6.65 -6.61
N ILE A 42 13.73 -6.62 -7.69
CA ILE A 42 13.13 -5.41 -8.26
C ILE A 42 11.96 -4.98 -7.38
N THR A 43 11.97 -3.72 -6.96
CA THR A 43 10.92 -3.12 -6.16
C THR A 43 10.01 -2.23 -7.01
N GLY A 44 8.86 -1.84 -6.47
CA GLY A 44 7.99 -0.84 -7.13
C GLY A 44 8.69 0.51 -7.37
N ALA A 45 9.75 0.82 -6.60
CA ALA A 45 10.54 2.03 -6.83
C ALA A 45 11.37 1.93 -8.12
N ASP A 46 11.94 0.76 -8.40
CA ASP A 46 12.77 0.52 -9.59
C ASP A 46 11.96 0.57 -10.88
N LEU A 47 10.67 0.26 -10.80
CA LEU A 47 9.70 0.39 -11.89
C LEU A 47 9.10 1.81 -12.00
N GLY A 48 9.51 2.75 -11.15
CA GLY A 48 8.96 4.11 -11.12
C GLY A 48 7.51 4.20 -10.62
N LEU A 49 6.97 3.14 -10.01
CA LEU A 49 5.60 3.06 -9.48
C LEU A 49 5.46 3.79 -8.13
N MET A 50 6.56 3.98 -7.40
CA MET A 50 6.59 4.92 -6.28
C MET A 50 6.63 6.35 -6.83
N GLY A 51 5.45 6.95 -6.97
CA GLY A 51 5.33 8.38 -7.20
C GLY A 51 6.19 9.12 -6.18
N LYS A 52 7.03 10.05 -6.67
CA LYS A 52 7.87 10.94 -5.86
C LYS A 52 7.14 11.28 -4.57
N LYS A 53 7.59 10.71 -3.44
CA LYS A 53 7.14 11.14 -2.12
C LYS A 53 7.45 12.64 -2.09
N ARG A 54 6.41 13.48 -2.22
CA ARG A 54 6.56 14.92 -2.07
C ARG A 54 7.10 15.09 -0.66
N VAL A 55 8.39 15.38 -0.55
CA VAL A 55 9.02 15.79 0.70
C VAL A 55 8.36 17.12 1.01
N MET A 56 7.29 17.08 1.80
CA MET A 56 6.75 18.29 2.42
C MET A 56 7.87 18.77 3.33
N LYS A 57 8.56 19.81 2.90
CA LYS A 57 9.61 20.48 3.67
C LYS A 57 8.92 20.99 4.93
N THR A 58 9.04 20.25 6.02
CA THR A 58 8.70 20.73 7.36
C THR A 58 9.62 21.92 7.61
N SER A 59 9.07 23.12 7.56
CA SER A 59 9.73 24.34 8.02
C SER A 59 10.22 24.11 9.46
N PRO A 60 11.44 24.53 9.82
CA PRO A 60 11.87 24.46 11.21
C PRO A 60 11.09 25.54 11.97
N SER A 61 10.15 25.14 12.82
CA SER A 61 9.68 26.06 13.85
C SER A 61 10.77 26.12 14.90
N MET A 62 11.49 27.24 14.91
CA MET A 62 12.16 27.74 16.11
C MET A 62 11.09 28.05 17.19
N ALA A 63 11.56 28.18 18.43
CA ALA A 63 10.86 28.33 19.72
C ALA A 63 10.67 26.97 20.43
N ASP A 64 11.37 26.61 21.50
CA ASP A 64 11.87 27.45 22.59
C ASP A 64 13.19 26.92 23.18
N GLU A 65 14.10 27.84 23.44
CA GLU A 65 15.34 27.68 24.18
C GLU A 65 15.08 27.92 25.67
N ALA A 66 15.23 26.87 26.50
CA ALA A 66 15.73 26.88 27.89
C ALA A 66 14.88 27.61 28.98
N PRO A 67 15.03 27.31 30.31
CA PRO A 67 16.23 26.76 30.93
C PRO A 67 16.03 25.66 31.99
N ALA A 68 17.18 25.09 32.34
CA ALA A 68 17.40 24.19 33.43
C ALA A 68 16.89 24.74 34.79
N MET A 69 16.21 23.87 35.54
CA MET A 69 16.19 23.91 36.99
C MET A 69 16.11 22.47 37.49
N THR A 70 17.25 21.92 37.93
CA THR A 70 17.23 20.93 39.00
C THR A 70 17.04 21.71 40.31
N PRO A 71 16.29 21.16 41.27
CA PRO A 71 16.99 20.60 42.41
C PRO A 71 16.41 19.26 42.89
N ALA A 72 17.31 18.44 43.40
CA ALA A 72 16.98 17.28 44.21
C ALA A 72 16.29 17.70 45.52
N ALA A 73 15.21 17.01 45.87
CA ALA A 73 14.69 16.75 47.22
C ALA A 73 13.66 15.62 47.05
N GLU A 74 14.04 14.37 47.28
CA GLU A 74 13.78 13.66 48.55
C GLU A 74 12.27 13.51 48.83
N GLU A 75 11.70 12.38 48.40
CA GLU A 75 10.60 11.74 49.13
C GLU A 75 10.78 10.22 49.08
N ALA A 76 10.92 9.64 50.28
CA ALA A 76 11.08 8.23 50.54
C ALA A 76 9.81 7.45 50.13
N PRO A 77 9.92 6.23 49.56
CA PRO A 77 8.76 5.38 49.39
C PRO A 77 8.33 4.85 50.76
N ALA A 78 7.11 5.19 51.16
CA ALA A 78 6.38 4.52 52.23
C ALA A 78 6.25 3.03 51.90
N GLY A 79 7.09 2.21 52.54
CA GLY A 79 6.95 0.77 52.56
C GLY A 79 5.80 0.39 53.49
N SER A 80 4.63 0.16 52.91
CA SER A 80 3.54 -0.58 53.52
C SER A 80 3.56 -2.00 52.94
N ASP A 81 4.21 -2.95 53.62
CA ASP A 81 3.89 -4.37 53.53
C ASP A 81 4.55 -5.14 54.70
N MET A 82 3.69 -5.83 55.45
CA MET A 82 3.94 -6.76 56.58
C MET A 82 4.38 -6.22 57.95
#